data_AF-A0A3B9VWF3-F1
#
_entry.id   AF-A0A3B9VWF3-F1
#
_cell.length_a   1.000
_cell.length_b   1.000
_cell.length_c   1.000
_cell.angle_alpha   90.00
_cell.angle_beta   90.00
_cell.angle_gamma   90.00
#
_symmetry.space_group_name_H-M   'P 1'
#
loop_
_entity.id
_entity.type
_entity.pdbx_description
1 polymer ?
#
loop_
_entity_poly.entity_id
_entity_poly.type
_entity_poly.pdbx_seq_one_letter_code
_entity_poly.pdbx_strand_id
1 'polypeptide(L)'
;NDIIWDHKLNSLPIVDDNQRLTSFVFRKDYDAHKENPNELLDSQKRYIVGAGINTRDYEERIPALVEAGADVLCIDSSEGFSEWQKRTLDWTRAKYGDSVKIGAGNVVDREGFLFLAEAGADFVKVGIGGGSICITREQKGIGRGQATALIEVAKARDEYYEKTGIYVPVCSDGGIVHDYHVTLALAMGADFIMLGRYFSRFDESPTNKVMINGNYMKEYWGEGSSRARNWQRYDLGGEAKLSFEEGVDSYVPYAGSLKDNLTLTLYKVRSTMCNCGALTIPELQKKAKITLVSATSIVEGGAHDVVLKDNNKITK
;
A
#
# COMPACT_ATOMS: atom_id res chain seq x y z
N ASN A 1 -15.76 17.26 -25.46
CA ASN A 1 -15.67 16.00 -26.22
C ASN A 1 -16.74 15.88 -27.30
N ASP A 2 -17.60 16.88 -27.47
CA ASP A 2 -18.78 16.80 -28.36
C ASP A 2 -18.40 16.49 -29.81
N ILE A 3 -17.31 17.08 -30.31
CA ILE A 3 -16.78 16.83 -31.66
C ILE A 3 -16.53 15.33 -31.92
N ILE A 4 -15.96 14.59 -30.96
CA ILE A 4 -15.70 13.15 -31.12
C ILE A 4 -17.02 12.37 -31.27
N TRP A 5 -18.04 12.78 -30.54
CA TRP A 5 -19.35 12.12 -30.51
C TRP A 5 -20.20 12.47 -31.73
N ASP A 6 -20.32 13.76 -32.04
CA ASP A 6 -21.12 14.29 -33.15
C ASP A 6 -20.63 13.73 -34.49
N HIS A 7 -19.31 13.61 -34.64
CA HIS A 7 -18.68 13.09 -35.85
C HIS A 7 -18.32 11.59 -35.79
N LYS A 8 -18.68 10.89 -34.71
CA LYS A 8 -18.42 9.45 -34.50
C LYS A 8 -16.95 9.06 -34.74
N LEU A 9 -16.03 9.92 -34.30
CA LEU A 9 -14.60 9.70 -34.47
C LEU A 9 -14.05 8.80 -33.35
N ASN A 10 -13.00 8.04 -33.64
CA ASN A 10 -12.28 7.26 -32.62
C ASN A 10 -11.14 8.07 -31.99
N SER A 11 -10.67 9.08 -32.70
CA SER A 11 -9.61 9.98 -32.24
C SER A 11 -9.75 11.37 -32.82
N LEU A 12 -9.22 12.35 -32.10
CA LEU A 12 -9.22 13.76 -32.48
C LEU A 12 -7.81 14.34 -32.27
N PRO A 13 -7.02 14.53 -33.34
CA PRO A 13 -5.78 15.30 -33.28
C PRO A 13 -6.11 16.77 -33.03
N ILE A 14 -5.40 17.39 -32.09
CA ILE A 14 -5.53 18.82 -31.79
C ILE A 14 -4.30 19.53 -32.33
N VAL A 15 -4.50 20.55 -33.17
CA VAL A 15 -3.43 21.36 -33.73
C VAL A 15 -3.49 22.79 -33.20
N ASP A 16 -2.34 23.47 -33.14
CA ASP A 16 -2.27 24.90 -32.86
C ASP A 16 -2.59 25.75 -34.11
N ASP A 17 -2.58 27.08 -33.96
CA ASP A 17 -2.82 28.03 -35.05
C ASP A 17 -1.82 27.91 -36.22
N ASN A 18 -0.65 27.31 -35.96
CA ASN A 18 0.38 27.06 -36.97
C ASN A 18 0.27 25.67 -37.61
N GLN A 19 -0.84 24.95 -37.42
CA GLN A 19 -1.08 23.60 -37.92
C GLN A 19 -0.10 22.55 -37.37
N ARG A 20 0.46 22.78 -36.18
CA ARG A 20 1.33 21.81 -35.51
C ARG A 20 0.52 20.96 -34.55
N LEU A 21 0.72 19.65 -34.59
CA LEU A 21 0.08 18.72 -33.66
C LEU A 21 0.54 19.01 -32.21
N THR A 22 -0.43 19.21 -31.32
CA THR A 22 -0.17 19.49 -29.89
C THR A 22 -0.59 18.34 -28.99
N SER A 23 -1.74 17.72 -29.26
CA SER A 23 -2.28 16.64 -28.44
C SER A 23 -3.19 15.74 -29.25
N PHE A 24 -3.54 14.61 -28.67
CA PHE A 24 -4.38 13.59 -29.29
C PHE A 24 -5.38 13.09 -28.27
N VAL A 25 -6.67 13.15 -28.60
CA VAL A 25 -7.74 12.70 -27.71
C VAL A 25 -8.35 11.43 -28.30
N PHE A 26 -8.45 10.37 -27.52
CA PHE A 26 -9.10 9.14 -27.95
C PHE A 26 -10.48 8.99 -27.33
N ARG A 27 -11.42 8.46 -28.12
CA ARG A 27 -12.75 8.10 -27.61
C ARG A 27 -12.70 7.08 -26.49
N LYS A 28 -11.77 6.11 -26.58
CA LYS A 28 -11.56 5.06 -25.56
C LYS A 28 -11.26 5.64 -24.17
N ASP A 29 -10.58 6.78 -24.09
CA ASP A 29 -10.19 7.38 -22.81
C ASP A 29 -11.43 7.93 -22.09
N TYR A 30 -12.39 8.45 -22.85
CA TYR A 30 -13.69 8.86 -22.31
C TYR A 30 -14.54 7.67 -21.86
N ASP A 31 -14.58 6.60 -22.68
CA ASP A 31 -15.33 5.38 -22.31
C ASP A 31 -14.74 4.78 -21.02
N ALA A 32 -13.42 4.73 -20.88
CA ALA A 32 -12.72 4.28 -19.67
C ALA A 32 -13.03 5.15 -18.44
N HIS A 33 -13.00 6.48 -18.57
CA HIS A 33 -13.37 7.41 -17.50
C HIS A 33 -14.81 7.17 -17.01
N LYS A 34 -15.74 6.97 -17.95
CA LYS A 34 -17.16 6.72 -17.62
C LYS A 34 -17.37 5.37 -16.92
N GLU A 35 -16.61 4.35 -17.31
CA GLU A 35 -16.66 3.01 -16.71
C GLU A 35 -16.01 2.96 -15.31
N ASN A 36 -15.14 3.91 -14.99
CA ASN A 36 -14.35 3.97 -13.75
C ASN A 36 -14.50 5.32 -13.05
N PRO A 37 -15.69 5.67 -12.52
CA PRO A 37 -15.96 6.98 -11.95
C PRO A 37 -15.16 7.31 -10.68
N ASN A 38 -14.52 6.31 -10.06
CA ASN A 38 -13.67 6.46 -8.87
C ASN A 38 -12.18 6.31 -9.21
N GLU A 39 -11.80 6.49 -10.48
CA GLU A 39 -10.37 6.50 -10.86
C GLU A 39 -9.61 7.63 -10.17
N LEU A 40 -8.34 7.36 -9.87
CA LEU A 40 -7.45 8.32 -9.24
C LEU A 40 -6.55 8.94 -10.31
N LEU A 41 -6.84 10.19 -10.66
CA LEU A 41 -6.13 10.93 -11.70
C LEU A 41 -5.40 12.16 -11.14
N ASP A 42 -4.32 12.56 -11.82
CA ASP A 42 -3.68 13.85 -11.62
C ASP A 42 -4.44 15.00 -12.29
N SER A 43 -3.90 16.23 -12.17
CA SER A 43 -4.48 17.43 -12.77
C SER A 43 -4.49 17.40 -14.31
N GLN A 44 -3.70 16.53 -14.94
CA GLN A 44 -3.63 16.31 -16.38
C GLN A 44 -4.50 15.13 -16.84
N LYS A 45 -5.30 14.54 -15.94
CA LYS A 45 -6.17 13.38 -16.20
C LYS A 45 -5.42 12.08 -16.51
N ARG A 46 -4.20 11.93 -16.00
CA ARG A 46 -3.41 10.69 -16.07
C ARG A 46 -3.56 9.92 -14.77
N TYR A 47 -3.49 8.59 -14.82
CA TYR A 47 -3.55 7.77 -13.60
C TYR A 47 -2.38 8.08 -12.67
N ILE A 48 -2.68 8.21 -11.37
CA ILE A 48 -1.67 8.36 -10.34
C ILE A 48 -0.88 7.06 -10.18
N VAL A 49 0.45 7.18 -10.12
CA VAL A 49 1.36 6.06 -9.89
C VAL A 49 2.42 6.38 -8.85
N GLY A 50 2.69 5.42 -7.98
CA GLY A 50 3.77 5.48 -7.00
C GLY A 50 4.94 4.56 -7.37
N ALA A 51 6.14 4.88 -6.89
CA ALA A 51 7.34 4.06 -7.11
C ALA A 51 8.13 3.83 -5.80
N GLY A 52 8.53 2.58 -5.57
CA GLY A 52 9.45 2.22 -4.49
C GLY A 52 10.89 2.61 -4.83
N ILE A 53 11.62 3.14 -3.86
CA ILE A 53 13.05 3.47 -3.95
C ILE A 53 13.82 2.88 -2.77
N ASN A 54 15.14 2.77 -2.91
CA ASN A 54 16.03 2.32 -1.85
C ASN A 54 16.91 3.49 -1.37
N THR A 55 17.69 3.29 -0.30
CA THR A 55 18.60 4.30 0.27
C THR A 55 20.03 4.22 -0.29
N ARG A 56 20.21 3.62 -1.47
CA ARG A 56 21.50 3.40 -2.13
C ARG A 56 21.62 4.25 -3.38
N ASP A 57 20.96 3.86 -4.47
CA ASP A 57 21.04 4.51 -5.78
C ASP A 57 20.04 5.65 -5.98
N TYR A 58 19.51 6.22 -4.89
CA TYR A 58 18.45 7.22 -4.92
C TYR A 58 18.84 8.48 -5.70
N GLU A 59 20.13 8.84 -5.74
CA GLU A 59 20.59 10.03 -6.46
C GLU A 59 20.40 9.94 -7.98
N GLU A 60 20.37 8.72 -8.53
CA GLU A 60 20.12 8.42 -9.94
C GLU A 60 18.66 7.98 -10.18
N ARG A 61 18.14 7.14 -9.27
CA ARG A 61 16.79 6.56 -9.37
C ARG A 61 15.68 7.61 -9.21
N ILE A 62 15.81 8.52 -8.25
CA ILE A 62 14.78 9.55 -8.01
C ILE A 62 14.62 10.45 -9.24
N PRO A 63 15.69 11.06 -9.82
CA PRO A 63 15.56 11.85 -11.04
C PRO A 63 14.87 11.12 -12.18
N ALA A 64 15.26 9.86 -12.45
CA ALA A 64 14.68 9.08 -13.54
C ALA A 64 13.17 8.82 -13.34
N LEU A 65 12.74 8.54 -12.10
CA LEU A 65 11.32 8.35 -11.77
C LEU A 65 10.51 9.64 -11.86
N VAL A 66 11.09 10.76 -11.41
CA VAL A 66 10.46 12.09 -11.49
C VAL A 66 10.31 12.51 -12.96
N GLU A 67 11.33 12.30 -13.79
CA GLU A 67 11.28 12.56 -15.23
C GLU A 67 10.22 11.69 -15.93
N ALA A 68 10.09 10.42 -15.52
CA ALA A 68 9.04 9.53 -16.03
C ALA A 68 7.62 9.92 -15.57
N GLY A 69 7.48 10.83 -14.60
CA GLY A 69 6.21 11.34 -14.11
C GLY A 69 5.60 10.54 -12.95
N ALA A 70 6.41 9.89 -12.11
CA ALA A 70 5.91 9.29 -10.87
C ALA A 70 5.38 10.37 -9.91
N ASP A 71 4.17 10.19 -9.39
CA ASP A 71 3.49 11.18 -8.55
C ASP A 71 3.93 11.12 -7.08
N VAL A 72 4.33 9.93 -6.63
CA VAL A 72 4.76 9.69 -5.25
C VAL A 72 5.84 8.62 -5.17
N LEU A 73 6.83 8.86 -4.32
CA LEU A 73 7.91 7.91 -4.03
C LEU A 73 7.71 7.31 -2.64
N CYS A 74 8.25 6.11 -2.43
CA CYS A 74 8.29 5.48 -1.11
C CYS A 74 9.66 4.87 -0.89
N ILE A 75 10.39 5.33 0.13
CA ILE A 75 11.59 4.64 0.59
C ILE A 75 11.14 3.31 1.19
N ASP A 76 11.66 2.22 0.66
CA ASP A 76 11.28 0.87 1.06
C ASP A 76 12.46 0.18 1.75
N SER A 77 12.34 0.01 3.06
CA SER A 77 13.28 -0.70 3.91
C SER A 77 12.55 -1.67 4.83
N SER A 78 13.26 -2.64 5.39
CA SER A 78 12.73 -3.47 6.49
C SER A 78 12.66 -2.69 7.82
N GLU A 79 13.55 -1.72 8.04
CA GLU A 79 13.59 -0.87 9.22
C GLU A 79 13.92 0.57 8.81
N GLY A 80 12.97 1.47 9.05
CA GLY A 80 13.03 2.85 8.56
C GLY A 80 13.60 3.85 9.56
N PHE A 81 13.81 3.44 10.81
CA PHE A 81 14.40 4.31 11.83
C PHE A 81 15.93 4.35 11.66
N SER A 82 16.36 4.87 10.50
CA SER A 82 17.74 4.78 10.03
C SER A 82 18.22 6.11 9.47
N GLU A 83 19.48 6.46 9.76
CA GLU A 83 20.14 7.64 9.22
C GLU A 83 20.14 7.65 7.68
N TRP A 84 20.17 6.47 7.05
CA TRP A 84 20.12 6.35 5.59
C TRP A 84 18.82 6.92 4.99
N GLN A 85 17.68 6.69 5.63
CA GLN A 85 16.42 7.26 5.15
C GLN A 85 16.41 8.78 5.31
N LYS A 86 16.91 9.29 6.44
CA LYS A 86 17.05 10.73 6.65
C LYS A 86 17.93 11.37 5.58
N ARG A 87 19.09 10.78 5.25
CA ARG A 87 19.97 11.29 4.18
C ARG A 87 19.27 11.31 2.82
N THR A 88 18.50 10.27 2.49
CA THR A 88 17.71 10.23 1.25
C THR A 88 16.62 11.30 1.23
N LEU A 89 15.91 11.51 2.35
CA LEU A 89 14.90 12.56 2.49
C LEU A 89 15.53 13.96 2.38
N ASP A 90 16.59 14.23 3.13
CA ASP A 90 17.32 15.50 3.13
C ASP A 90 17.82 15.84 1.71
N TRP A 91 18.40 14.88 0.99
CA TRP A 91 18.83 15.06 -0.40
C TRP A 91 17.66 15.37 -1.32
N THR A 92 16.54 14.65 -1.18
CA THR A 92 15.34 14.84 -2.00
C THR A 92 14.76 16.24 -1.79
N ARG A 93 14.68 16.69 -0.53
CA ARG A 93 14.24 18.04 -0.16
C ARG A 93 15.20 19.11 -0.66
N ALA A 94 16.51 18.88 -0.57
CA ALA A 94 17.50 19.83 -1.09
C ALA A 94 17.40 20.01 -2.61
N LYS A 95 17.10 18.93 -3.36
CA LYS A 95 17.05 18.96 -4.82
C LYS A 95 15.69 19.41 -5.39
N TYR A 96 14.59 18.99 -4.77
CA TYR A 96 13.24 19.17 -5.31
C TYR A 96 12.30 19.96 -4.40
N GLY A 97 12.71 20.30 -3.17
CA GLY A 97 11.83 20.88 -2.16
C GLY A 97 10.61 19.99 -1.91
N ASP A 98 9.43 20.61 -1.87
CA ASP A 98 8.15 19.93 -1.62
C ASP A 98 7.45 19.44 -2.89
N SER A 99 8.06 19.64 -4.06
CA SER A 99 7.47 19.27 -5.36
C SER A 99 7.44 17.75 -5.59
N VAL A 100 8.37 17.01 -4.98
CA VAL A 100 8.41 15.54 -5.01
C VAL A 100 7.86 15.00 -3.70
N LYS A 101 6.79 14.22 -3.80
CA LYS A 101 6.17 13.53 -2.67
C LYS A 101 6.91 12.23 -2.38
N ILE A 102 7.34 12.05 -1.13
CA ILE A 102 8.16 10.91 -0.71
C ILE A 102 7.74 10.43 0.68
N GLY A 103 7.25 9.20 0.75
CA GLY A 103 7.02 8.50 2.01
C GLY A 103 8.23 7.70 2.47
N ALA A 104 8.25 7.37 3.76
CA ALA A 104 9.35 6.67 4.40
C ALA A 104 8.83 5.58 5.35
N GLY A 105 9.68 4.59 5.66
CA GLY A 105 9.32 3.48 6.54
C GLY A 105 10.16 2.21 6.31
N ASN A 106 9.94 1.13 7.05
CA ASN A 106 8.84 0.93 8.00
C ASN A 106 9.24 1.23 9.45
N VAL A 107 8.29 1.73 10.24
CA VAL A 107 8.45 1.94 11.69
C VAL A 107 7.36 1.22 12.46
N VAL A 108 7.53 1.03 13.77
CA VAL A 108 6.56 0.32 14.64
C VAL A 108 6.29 1.01 15.97
N ASP A 109 6.81 2.22 16.16
CA ASP A 109 6.70 2.97 17.39
C ASP A 109 6.73 4.49 17.17
N ARG A 110 6.56 5.21 18.28
CA ARG A 110 6.56 6.66 18.33
C ARG A 110 7.86 7.27 17.82
N GLU A 111 9.01 6.75 18.25
CA GLU A 111 10.31 7.36 17.97
C GLU A 111 10.66 7.28 16.49
N GLY A 112 10.44 6.11 15.87
CA GLY A 112 10.63 5.96 14.42
C GLY A 112 9.70 6.85 13.62
N PHE A 113 8.43 6.99 14.03
CA PHE A 113 7.51 7.94 13.38
C PHE A 113 8.01 9.38 13.47
N LEU A 114 8.33 9.87 14.67
CA LEU A 114 8.77 11.25 14.87
C LEU A 114 10.06 11.53 14.09
N PHE A 115 11.00 10.60 14.10
CA PHE A 115 12.25 10.73 13.34
C PHE A 115 12.00 10.94 11.84
N LEU A 116 11.13 10.14 11.22
CA LEU A 116 10.83 10.25 9.79
C LEU A 116 9.96 11.48 9.47
N ALA A 117 9.03 11.82 10.35
CA ALA A 117 8.21 13.02 10.19
C ALA A 117 9.06 14.30 10.27
N GLU A 118 9.97 14.38 11.23
CA GLU A 118 10.92 15.50 11.40
C GLU A 118 11.95 15.57 10.26
N ALA A 119 12.33 14.41 9.69
CA ALA A 119 13.15 14.34 8.48
C ALA A 119 12.39 14.76 7.20
N GLY A 120 11.09 15.05 7.31
CA GLY A 120 10.29 15.62 6.22
C GLY A 120 9.62 14.59 5.32
N ALA A 121 9.35 13.36 5.79
CA ALA A 121 8.54 12.41 5.03
C ALA A 121 7.09 12.91 4.82
N ASP A 122 6.55 12.80 3.60
CA ASP A 122 5.17 13.20 3.28
C ASP A 122 4.14 12.20 3.82
N PHE A 123 4.53 10.94 4.04
CA PHE A 123 3.74 9.93 4.77
C PHE A 123 4.68 8.90 5.42
N VAL A 124 4.20 8.20 6.44
CA VAL A 124 4.98 7.17 7.15
C VAL A 124 4.33 5.79 7.03
N LYS A 125 5.13 4.79 6.63
CA LYS A 125 4.71 3.38 6.52
C LYS A 125 4.98 2.63 7.82
N VAL A 126 3.96 1.94 8.34
CA VAL A 126 3.97 1.28 9.66
C VAL A 126 3.82 -0.22 9.51
N GLY A 127 4.75 -0.95 10.11
CA GLY A 127 4.66 -2.41 10.24
C GLY A 127 5.97 -3.13 9.97
N ILE A 128 6.42 -3.95 10.92
CA ILE A 128 7.58 -4.84 10.79
C ILE A 128 7.18 -6.24 11.24
N GLY A 129 7.38 -7.22 10.36
CA GLY A 129 7.06 -8.63 10.60
C GLY A 129 5.59 -9.01 10.50
N GLY A 130 4.70 -8.09 10.13
CA GLY A 130 3.26 -8.39 9.99
C GLY A 130 2.87 -9.03 8.65
N GLY A 131 3.71 -8.89 7.62
CA GLY A 131 3.43 -9.43 6.29
C GLY A 131 3.32 -10.96 6.29
N SER A 132 2.39 -11.52 5.51
CA SER A 132 2.13 -12.99 5.49
C SER A 132 3.30 -13.84 4.99
N ILE A 133 4.27 -13.19 4.36
CA ILE A 133 5.49 -13.78 3.76
C ILE A 133 6.76 -13.29 4.46
N CYS A 134 6.61 -12.51 5.54
CA CYS A 134 7.73 -11.95 6.28
C CYS A 134 7.98 -12.80 7.52
N ILE A 135 9.19 -13.32 7.64
CA ILE A 135 9.66 -14.10 8.78
C ILE A 135 10.71 -13.35 9.60
N THR A 136 10.85 -12.04 9.40
CA THR A 136 11.80 -11.17 10.14
C THR A 136 11.73 -11.34 11.65
N ARG A 137 10.53 -11.53 12.22
CA ARG A 137 10.38 -11.79 13.67
C ARG A 137 11.03 -13.09 14.11
N GLU A 138 10.88 -14.15 13.31
CA GLU A 138 11.48 -15.45 13.61
C GLU A 138 13.00 -15.45 13.35
N GLN A 139 13.46 -14.66 12.38
CA GLN A 139 14.87 -14.58 11.99
C GLN A 139 15.70 -13.68 12.92
N LYS A 140 15.22 -12.46 13.20
CA LYS A 140 15.97 -11.42 13.93
C LYS A 140 15.39 -11.08 15.29
N GLY A 141 14.22 -11.62 15.63
CA GLY A 141 13.54 -11.28 16.88
C GLY A 141 12.98 -9.86 16.93
N ILE A 142 12.97 -9.12 15.80
CA ILE A 142 12.50 -7.73 15.73
C ILE A 142 11.11 -7.65 15.09
N GLY A 143 10.28 -6.76 15.63
CA GLY A 143 8.95 -6.47 15.11
C GLY A 143 7.94 -6.26 16.23
N ARG A 144 6.71 -5.89 15.87
CA ARG A 144 5.68 -5.54 16.85
C ARG A 144 4.29 -5.80 16.32
N GLY A 145 3.37 -6.31 17.15
CA GLY A 145 1.98 -6.56 16.75
C GLY A 145 1.38 -5.37 15.99
N GLN A 146 0.86 -5.60 14.78
CA GLN A 146 0.50 -4.54 13.83
C GLN A 146 -0.52 -3.56 14.41
N ALA A 147 -1.51 -4.07 15.15
CA ALA A 147 -2.51 -3.24 15.82
C ALA A 147 -1.87 -2.27 16.83
N THR A 148 -1.00 -2.77 17.71
CA THR A 148 -0.32 -1.93 18.71
C THR A 148 0.62 -0.92 18.06
N ALA A 149 1.40 -1.34 17.06
CA ALA A 149 2.28 -0.47 16.30
C ALA A 149 1.50 0.70 15.68
N LEU A 150 0.37 0.40 15.04
CA LEU A 150 -0.47 1.39 14.40
C LEU A 150 -1.11 2.36 15.41
N ILE A 151 -1.68 1.85 16.51
CA ILE A 151 -2.29 2.68 17.55
C ILE A 151 -1.27 3.67 18.13
N GLU A 152 -0.05 3.22 18.42
CA GLU A 152 0.97 4.10 19.00
C GLU A 152 1.54 5.10 18.01
N VAL A 153 1.75 4.70 16.75
CA VAL A 153 2.20 5.61 15.70
C VAL A 153 1.13 6.65 15.36
N ALA A 154 -0.14 6.25 15.25
CA ALA A 154 -1.24 7.17 14.99
C ALA A 154 -1.36 8.22 16.12
N LYS A 155 -1.24 7.79 17.38
CA LYS A 155 -1.20 8.71 18.53
C LYS A 155 -0.01 9.69 18.43
N ALA A 156 1.18 9.19 18.09
CA ALA A 156 2.36 10.04 17.91
C ALA A 156 2.17 11.05 16.78
N ARG A 157 1.52 10.64 15.69
CA ARG A 157 1.17 11.50 14.55
C ARG A 157 0.22 12.60 14.95
N ASP A 158 -0.84 12.28 15.70
CA ASP A 158 -1.81 13.27 16.14
C ASP A 158 -1.15 14.30 17.07
N GLU A 159 -0.31 13.87 18.02
CA GLU A 159 0.47 14.78 18.88
C GLU A 159 1.46 15.64 18.09
N TYR A 160 2.09 15.08 17.05
CA TYR A 160 2.97 15.83 16.14
C TYR A 160 2.18 16.91 15.38
N TYR A 161 0.98 16.58 14.90
CA TYR A 161 0.09 17.53 14.24
C TYR A 161 -0.34 18.65 15.19
N GLU A 162 -0.73 18.33 16.43
CA GLU A 162 -1.07 19.34 17.44
C GLU A 162 0.09 20.30 17.74
N LYS A 163 1.33 19.79 17.76
CA LYS A 163 2.53 20.59 18.05
C LYS A 163 2.99 21.44 16.86
N THR A 164 2.87 20.94 15.64
CA THR A 164 3.53 21.53 14.45
C THR A 164 2.56 22.10 13.42
N GLY A 165 1.28 21.70 13.47
CA GLY A 165 0.30 21.96 12.41
C GLY A 165 0.49 21.09 11.16
N ILE A 166 1.43 20.15 11.15
CA ILE A 166 1.74 19.30 9.99
C ILE A 166 1.13 17.91 10.20
N TYR A 167 0.15 17.56 9.39
CA TYR A 167 -0.47 16.24 9.42
C TYR A 167 0.28 15.31 8.47
N VAL A 168 0.93 14.28 9.01
CA VAL A 168 1.65 13.27 8.22
C VAL A 168 0.78 12.01 8.14
N PRO A 169 0.24 11.62 6.98
CA PRO A 169 -0.55 10.40 6.85
C PRO A 169 0.23 9.13 7.22
N VAL A 170 -0.47 8.16 7.78
CA VAL A 170 0.08 6.87 8.21
C VAL A 170 -0.50 5.73 7.36
N CYS A 171 0.40 4.91 6.82
CA CYS A 171 0.07 3.71 6.07
C CYS A 171 0.23 2.46 6.94
N SER A 172 -0.81 1.64 7.08
CA SER A 172 -0.65 0.29 7.66
C SER A 172 -0.19 -0.70 6.60
N ASP A 173 1.04 -1.23 6.73
CA ASP A 173 1.65 -2.18 5.80
C ASP A 173 1.80 -3.58 6.40
N GLY A 174 1.09 -4.56 5.82
CA GLY A 174 1.11 -5.95 6.28
C GLY A 174 0.08 -6.29 7.36
N GLY A 175 -0.05 -7.59 7.69
CA GLY A 175 -0.95 -8.09 8.75
C GLY A 175 -2.43 -8.22 8.37
N ILE A 176 -2.83 -7.82 7.16
CA ILE A 176 -4.21 -7.89 6.70
C ILE A 176 -4.52 -9.29 6.14
N VAL A 177 -5.34 -10.03 6.88
CA VAL A 177 -5.77 -11.39 6.52
C VAL A 177 -7.18 -11.38 5.96
N HIS A 178 -8.08 -10.66 6.63
CA HIS A 178 -9.50 -10.56 6.29
C HIS A 178 -9.92 -9.11 6.05
N ASP A 179 -11.01 -8.89 5.31
CA ASP A 179 -11.51 -7.54 4.98
C ASP A 179 -11.81 -6.70 6.24
N TYR A 180 -12.22 -7.32 7.34
CA TYR A 180 -12.46 -6.57 8.59
C TYR A 180 -11.17 -6.05 9.22
N HIS A 181 -10.00 -6.64 8.93
CA HIS A 181 -8.71 -6.07 9.34
C HIS A 181 -8.46 -4.72 8.66
N VAL A 182 -8.97 -4.52 7.44
CA VAL A 182 -8.91 -3.22 6.75
C VAL A 182 -9.68 -2.19 7.58
N THR A 183 -10.90 -2.52 8.01
CA THR A 183 -11.70 -1.59 8.82
C THR A 183 -11.08 -1.34 10.19
N LEU A 184 -10.52 -2.37 10.84
CA LEU A 184 -9.81 -2.23 12.11
C LEU A 184 -8.59 -1.32 11.97
N ALA A 185 -7.76 -1.50 10.94
CA ALA A 185 -6.59 -0.66 10.71
C ALA A 185 -6.99 0.82 10.48
N LEU A 186 -8.02 1.07 9.65
CA LEU A 186 -8.54 2.43 9.47
C LEU A 186 -9.06 3.02 10.78
N ALA A 187 -9.83 2.25 11.57
CA ALA A 187 -10.35 2.68 12.86
C ALA A 187 -9.25 2.94 13.91
N MET A 188 -8.11 2.25 13.81
CA MET A 188 -6.94 2.42 14.68
C MET A 188 -6.05 3.61 14.28
N GLY A 189 -6.41 4.37 13.24
CA GLY A 189 -5.74 5.61 12.87
C GLY A 189 -4.91 5.57 11.58
N ALA A 190 -4.91 4.45 10.84
CA ALA A 190 -4.33 4.45 9.49
C ALA A 190 -5.18 5.33 8.55
N ASP A 191 -4.51 6.10 7.70
CA ASP A 191 -5.15 6.86 6.62
C ASP A 191 -5.35 6.00 5.38
N PHE A 192 -4.43 5.07 5.13
CA PHE A 192 -4.49 4.09 4.05
C PHE A 192 -3.73 2.81 4.40
N ILE A 193 -3.89 1.78 3.58
CA ILE A 193 -3.40 0.43 3.86
C ILE A 193 -2.68 -0.12 2.64
N MET A 194 -1.49 -0.68 2.85
CA MET A 194 -0.71 -1.36 1.84
C MET A 194 -0.88 -2.88 1.98
N LEU A 195 -1.13 -3.56 0.86
CA LEU A 195 -1.49 -4.98 0.82
C LEU A 195 -0.64 -5.70 -0.22
N GLY A 196 0.14 -6.71 0.18
CA GLY A 196 0.82 -7.60 -0.77
C GLY A 196 -0.05 -8.77 -1.20
N ARG A 197 -0.21 -9.75 -0.29
CA ARG A 197 -0.94 -11.01 -0.50
C ARG A 197 -2.35 -10.84 -1.06
N TYR A 198 -3.04 -9.77 -0.68
CA TYR A 198 -4.41 -9.53 -1.16
C TYR A 198 -4.42 -9.32 -2.68
N PHE A 199 -3.56 -8.43 -3.19
CA PHE A 199 -3.46 -8.09 -4.61
C PHE A 199 -2.73 -9.14 -5.45
N SER A 200 -1.80 -9.90 -4.86
CA SER A 200 -1.08 -10.94 -5.61
C SER A 200 -1.99 -12.04 -6.19
N ARG A 201 -3.21 -12.17 -5.66
CA ARG A 201 -4.22 -13.15 -6.10
C ARG A 201 -4.96 -12.80 -7.39
N PHE A 202 -4.85 -11.56 -7.88
CA PHE A 202 -5.70 -11.05 -8.94
C PHE A 202 -5.11 -11.23 -10.34
N ASP A 203 -5.96 -11.09 -11.37
CA ASP A 203 -5.59 -11.18 -12.78
C ASP A 203 -4.45 -10.21 -13.13
N GLU A 204 -4.53 -8.99 -12.62
CA GLU A 204 -3.65 -7.86 -12.91
C GLU A 204 -2.28 -7.97 -12.23
N SER A 205 -2.12 -8.87 -11.26
CA SER A 205 -0.81 -9.06 -10.61
C SER A 205 0.18 -9.72 -11.60
N PRO A 206 1.47 -9.35 -11.55
CA PRO A 206 2.42 -9.71 -12.61
C PRO A 206 2.86 -11.19 -12.60
N THR A 207 2.46 -11.95 -11.59
CA THR A 207 2.89 -13.34 -11.43
C THR A 207 2.04 -14.31 -12.23
N ASN A 208 2.59 -15.49 -12.52
CA ASN A 208 1.89 -16.49 -13.32
C ASN A 208 0.71 -17.11 -12.57
N LYS A 209 -0.37 -17.39 -13.30
CA LYS A 209 -1.45 -18.27 -12.84
C LYS A 209 -1.04 -19.72 -13.10
N VAL A 210 -0.91 -20.50 -12.03
CA VAL A 210 -0.46 -21.90 -12.07
C VAL A 210 -1.54 -22.84 -11.54
N MET A 211 -1.55 -24.08 -11.99
CA MET A 211 -2.46 -25.12 -11.51
C MET A 211 -1.71 -26.03 -10.53
N ILE A 212 -2.18 -26.12 -9.29
CA ILE A 212 -1.60 -26.96 -8.24
C ILE A 212 -2.71 -27.80 -7.63
N ASN A 213 -2.59 -29.14 -7.72
CA ASN A 213 -3.56 -30.09 -7.16
C ASN A 213 -5.03 -29.77 -7.54
N GLY A 214 -5.25 -29.42 -8.81
CA GLY A 214 -6.57 -29.07 -9.34
C GLY A 214 -7.10 -27.67 -8.96
N ASN A 215 -6.31 -26.86 -8.26
CA ASN A 215 -6.66 -25.49 -7.89
C ASN A 215 -5.78 -24.48 -8.63
N TYR A 216 -6.38 -23.37 -9.08
CA TYR A 216 -5.63 -22.26 -9.63
C TYR A 216 -5.03 -21.40 -8.51
N MET A 217 -3.74 -21.13 -8.63
CA MET A 217 -2.93 -20.36 -7.69
C MET A 217 -2.15 -19.28 -8.44
N LYS A 218 -1.61 -18.29 -7.73
CA LYS A 218 -0.61 -17.34 -8.22
C LYS A 218 0.63 -17.39 -7.35
N GLU A 219 1.81 -17.21 -7.95
CA GLU A 219 3.07 -17.12 -7.21
C GLU A 219 3.11 -15.84 -6.35
N TYR A 220 3.70 -15.93 -5.16
CA TYR A 220 3.85 -14.82 -4.24
C TYR A 220 5.07 -15.02 -3.33
N TRP A 221 6.09 -14.19 -3.53
CA TRP A 221 7.32 -14.20 -2.73
C TRP A 221 7.56 -12.85 -2.07
N GLY A 222 8.32 -12.86 -0.98
CA GLY A 222 8.74 -11.64 -0.31
C GLY A 222 10.02 -11.05 -0.84
N GLU A 223 10.16 -9.73 -0.71
CA GLU A 223 11.38 -9.00 -1.07
C GLU A 223 12.62 -9.48 -0.31
N GLY A 224 12.43 -10.09 0.87
CA GLY A 224 13.49 -10.71 1.67
C GLY A 224 13.78 -12.17 1.35
N SER A 225 13.14 -12.74 0.33
CA SER A 225 13.47 -14.08 -0.17
C SER A 225 14.67 -14.03 -1.12
N SER A 226 15.41 -15.13 -1.27
CA SER A 226 16.48 -15.23 -2.28
C SER A 226 15.98 -14.98 -3.70
N ARG A 227 14.71 -15.28 -3.98
CA ARG A 227 14.08 -15.08 -5.29
C ARG A 227 13.97 -13.61 -5.68
N ALA A 228 13.65 -12.73 -4.74
CA ALA A 228 13.41 -11.31 -5.04
C ALA A 228 14.67 -10.55 -5.48
N ARG A 229 15.85 -11.01 -5.01
CA ARG A 229 17.15 -10.34 -5.26
C ARG A 229 17.19 -8.85 -4.86
N ASN A 230 16.25 -8.40 -4.02
CA ASN A 230 16.17 -7.02 -3.52
C ASN A 230 16.97 -6.84 -2.21
N TRP A 231 18.25 -7.24 -2.25
CA TRP A 231 19.08 -7.31 -1.05
C TRP A 231 19.39 -5.95 -0.42
N GLN A 232 19.39 -4.89 -1.22
CA GLN A 232 19.64 -3.51 -0.76
C GLN A 232 18.59 -3.05 0.26
N ARG A 233 17.36 -3.59 0.21
CA ARG A 233 16.30 -3.32 1.18
C ARG A 233 16.66 -3.72 2.61
N TYR A 234 17.50 -4.76 2.76
CA TYR A 234 17.88 -5.36 4.05
C TYR A 234 19.31 -5.02 4.48
N ASP A 235 20.01 -4.24 3.67
CA ASP A 235 21.39 -3.87 3.90
C ASP A 235 21.48 -2.75 4.95
N LEU A 236 22.22 -3.00 6.04
CA LEU A 236 22.47 -2.05 7.12
C LEU A 236 23.78 -1.26 6.93
N GLY A 237 24.52 -1.51 5.85
CA GLY A 237 25.84 -0.94 5.53
C GLY A 237 26.97 -1.95 5.77
N GLY A 238 27.76 -2.24 4.73
CA GLY A 238 28.91 -3.15 4.74
C GLY A 238 29.12 -3.87 3.39
N GLU A 239 30.19 -4.65 3.24
CA GLU A 239 30.49 -5.42 2.00
C GLU A 239 29.67 -6.73 1.83
N ALA A 240 28.74 -7.03 2.75
CA ALA A 240 28.10 -8.34 2.81
C ALA A 240 26.86 -8.46 1.90
N LYS A 241 26.77 -9.58 1.17
CA LYS A 241 25.53 -10.07 0.54
C LYS A 241 24.51 -10.48 1.61
N LEU A 242 23.23 -10.60 1.23
CA LEU A 242 22.15 -11.08 2.10
C LEU A 242 22.60 -12.36 2.84
N SER A 243 22.82 -12.27 4.14
CA SER A 243 23.42 -13.36 4.91
C SER A 243 22.41 -14.45 5.28
N PHE A 244 21.12 -14.11 5.29
CA PHE A 244 19.99 -15.01 5.54
C PHE A 244 18.69 -14.41 4.98
N GLU A 245 17.67 -15.24 4.72
CA GLU A 245 16.38 -14.81 4.16
C GLU A 245 15.44 -14.29 5.26
N GLU A 246 14.80 -13.14 5.01
CA GLU A 246 13.77 -12.56 5.89
C GLU A 246 12.35 -12.73 5.33
N GLY A 247 12.23 -13.35 4.15
CA GLY A 247 10.96 -13.64 3.50
C GLY A 247 10.93 -14.99 2.81
N VAL A 248 9.72 -15.46 2.50
CA VAL A 248 9.47 -16.77 1.89
C VAL A 248 8.94 -16.65 0.46
N ASP A 249 9.10 -17.72 -0.33
CA ASP A 249 8.45 -17.91 -1.64
C ASP A 249 7.29 -18.91 -1.49
N SER A 250 6.12 -18.56 -2.05
CA SER A 250 4.87 -19.28 -1.79
C SER A 250 3.86 -19.12 -2.92
N TYR A 251 2.70 -19.75 -2.74
CA TYR A 251 1.55 -19.59 -3.63
C TYR A 251 0.36 -19.02 -2.85
N VAL A 252 -0.48 -18.23 -3.55
CA VAL A 252 -1.75 -17.74 -3.05
C VAL A 252 -2.90 -18.21 -3.94
N PRO A 253 -4.10 -18.48 -3.40
CA PRO A 253 -5.25 -18.86 -4.23
C PRO A 253 -5.62 -17.76 -5.22
N TYR A 254 -5.84 -18.13 -6.49
CA TYR A 254 -6.33 -17.20 -7.50
C TYR A 254 -7.74 -16.72 -7.17
N ALA A 255 -7.98 -15.42 -7.30
CA ALA A 255 -9.24 -14.78 -6.88
C ALA A 255 -10.02 -14.06 -8.00
N GLY A 256 -9.54 -14.06 -9.24
CA GLY A 256 -10.18 -13.33 -10.35
C GLY A 256 -9.74 -11.88 -10.44
N SER A 257 -10.62 -11.00 -10.95
CA SER A 257 -10.28 -9.59 -11.21
C SER A 257 -10.10 -8.78 -9.93
N LEU A 258 -9.23 -7.77 -9.96
CA LEU A 258 -9.09 -6.80 -8.87
C LEU A 258 -10.41 -6.06 -8.62
N LYS A 259 -11.10 -5.65 -9.69
CA LYS A 259 -12.33 -4.84 -9.62
C LYS A 259 -13.40 -5.50 -8.77
N ASP A 260 -13.69 -6.79 -8.99
CA ASP A 260 -14.76 -7.50 -8.29
C ASP A 260 -14.42 -7.70 -6.81
N ASN A 261 -13.20 -8.13 -6.52
CA ASN A 261 -12.73 -8.40 -5.16
C ASN A 261 -12.65 -7.12 -4.32
N LEU A 262 -12.09 -6.04 -4.89
CA LEU A 262 -11.97 -4.76 -4.22
C LEU A 262 -13.36 -4.14 -3.97
N THR A 263 -14.28 -4.24 -4.94
CA THR A 263 -15.66 -3.77 -4.77
C THR A 263 -16.35 -4.44 -3.59
N LEU A 264 -16.24 -5.77 -3.47
CA LEU A 264 -16.79 -6.52 -2.34
C LEU A 264 -16.13 -6.11 -1.01
N THR A 265 -14.82 -5.93 -1.00
CA THR A 265 -14.06 -5.53 0.19
C THR A 265 -14.50 -4.14 0.66
N LEU A 266 -14.57 -3.16 -0.24
CA LEU A 266 -15.03 -1.81 0.07
C LEU A 266 -16.52 -1.76 0.46
N TYR A 267 -17.35 -2.65 -0.06
CA TYR A 267 -18.74 -2.79 0.41
C TYR A 267 -18.78 -3.21 1.89
N LYS A 268 -18.01 -4.22 2.28
CA LYS A 268 -17.93 -4.69 3.68
C LYS A 268 -17.36 -3.62 4.62
N VAL A 269 -16.34 -2.87 4.17
CA VAL A 269 -15.78 -1.74 4.92
C VAL A 269 -16.85 -0.67 5.15
N ARG A 270 -17.53 -0.22 4.09
CA ARG A 270 -18.61 0.78 4.19
C ARG A 270 -19.76 0.32 5.08
N SER A 271 -20.18 -0.94 4.97
CA SER A 271 -21.20 -1.51 5.85
C SER A 271 -20.78 -1.41 7.32
N THR A 272 -19.55 -1.81 7.63
CA THR A 272 -19.02 -1.78 8.99
C THR A 272 -18.88 -0.34 9.51
N MET A 273 -18.45 0.60 8.67
CA MET A 273 -18.40 2.02 9.02
C MET A 273 -19.78 2.57 9.41
N CYS A 274 -20.83 2.22 8.66
CA CYS A 274 -22.21 2.58 9.02
C CYS A 274 -22.63 1.96 10.36
N ASN A 275 -22.26 0.71 10.65
CA ASN A 275 -22.52 0.08 11.96
C ASN A 275 -21.79 0.83 13.10
N CYS A 276 -20.61 1.39 12.83
CA CYS A 276 -19.88 2.25 13.76
C CYS A 276 -20.40 3.71 13.80
N GLY A 277 -21.44 4.05 13.02
CA GLY A 277 -22.00 5.39 12.96
C GLY A 277 -21.09 6.43 12.29
N ALA A 278 -20.24 6.01 11.35
CA ALA A 278 -19.28 6.85 10.64
C ALA A 278 -19.56 6.89 9.13
N LEU A 279 -19.59 8.09 8.56
CA LEU A 279 -19.75 8.30 7.11
C LEU A 279 -18.42 8.51 6.38
N THR A 280 -17.36 8.81 7.12
CA THR A 280 -16.01 9.06 6.59
C THR A 280 -14.96 8.34 7.43
N ILE A 281 -13.75 8.15 6.89
CA ILE A 281 -12.62 7.56 7.64
C ILE A 281 -12.26 8.38 8.88
N PRO A 282 -12.16 9.74 8.82
CA PRO A 282 -11.93 10.54 10.03
C PRO A 282 -13.03 10.37 11.09
N GLU A 283 -14.30 10.24 10.67
CA GLU A 283 -15.37 9.92 11.63
C GLU A 283 -15.20 8.54 12.25
N LEU A 284 -14.77 7.54 11.46
CA LEU A 284 -14.53 6.19 11.95
C LEU A 284 -13.43 6.20 13.02
N GLN A 285 -12.29 6.83 12.73
CA GLN A 285 -11.16 6.97 13.65
C GLN A 285 -11.58 7.62 14.97
N LYS A 286 -12.49 8.61 14.93
CA LYS A 286 -12.99 9.29 16.13
C LYS A 286 -14.06 8.53 16.90
N LYS A 287 -14.95 7.80 16.22
CA LYS A 287 -16.17 7.22 16.80
C LYS A 287 -16.04 5.73 17.13
N ALA A 288 -15.13 5.01 16.46
CA ALA A 288 -15.01 3.57 16.60
C ALA A 288 -14.74 3.17 18.05
N LYS A 289 -15.45 2.13 18.50
CA LYS A 289 -15.24 1.50 19.80
C LYS A 289 -14.62 0.13 19.55
N ILE A 290 -13.36 -0.02 19.94
CA ILE A 290 -12.58 -1.23 19.69
C ILE A 290 -12.37 -1.94 21.02
N THR A 291 -12.62 -3.25 21.05
CA THR A 291 -12.37 -4.10 22.23
C THR A 291 -11.37 -5.19 21.91
N LEU A 292 -10.53 -5.53 22.88
CA LEU A 292 -9.72 -6.73 22.81
C LEU A 292 -10.60 -7.96 23.05
N VAL A 293 -10.25 -9.07 22.40
CA VAL A 293 -10.92 -10.37 22.58
C VAL A 293 -9.93 -11.38 23.10
N SER A 294 -10.41 -12.33 23.90
CA SER A 294 -9.60 -13.44 24.39
C SER A 294 -9.31 -14.45 23.27
N ALA A 295 -8.23 -15.21 23.39
CA ALA A 295 -7.91 -16.26 22.43
C ALA A 295 -9.04 -17.31 22.31
N THR A 296 -9.73 -17.61 23.42
CA THR A 296 -10.84 -18.56 23.45
C THR A 296 -12.10 -18.02 22.77
N SER A 297 -12.39 -16.72 22.88
CA SER A 297 -13.56 -16.11 22.21
C SER A 297 -13.38 -15.94 20.70
N ILE A 298 -12.17 -16.09 20.14
CA ILE A 298 -11.99 -16.06 18.67
C ILE A 298 -12.79 -17.20 18.01
N VAL A 299 -12.89 -18.35 18.68
CA VAL A 299 -13.65 -19.51 18.18
C VAL A 299 -15.14 -19.19 18.08
N GLU A 300 -15.70 -18.48 19.06
CA GLU A 300 -17.10 -18.02 19.08
C GLU A 300 -17.42 -17.11 17.89
N GLY A 301 -16.48 -16.24 17.49
CA GLY A 301 -16.71 -15.32 16.36
C GLY A 301 -16.86 -16.01 15.00
N GLY A 302 -16.39 -17.27 14.87
CA GLY A 302 -16.57 -18.09 13.67
C GLY A 302 -17.84 -18.92 13.70
N ALA A 303 -18.16 -19.60 12.59
CA ALA A 303 -19.19 -20.64 12.61
C ALA A 303 -18.75 -21.79 13.53
N HIS A 304 -19.55 -22.07 14.56
CA HIS A 304 -19.33 -23.14 15.55
C HIS A 304 -20.60 -23.96 15.73
N ASP A 305 -20.45 -25.21 16.16
CA ASP A 305 -21.54 -26.18 16.38
C ASP A 305 -22.44 -26.47 15.15
N VAL A 306 -21.89 -26.30 13.94
CA VAL A 306 -22.56 -26.56 12.66
C VAL A 306 -21.63 -27.19 11.61
N VAL A 307 -22.21 -27.94 10.66
CA VAL A 307 -21.50 -28.46 9.48
C VAL A 307 -21.76 -27.53 8.30
N LEU A 308 -20.73 -26.80 7.86
CA LEU A 308 -20.83 -25.94 6.68
C LEU A 308 -20.94 -26.81 5.42
N LYS A 309 -21.99 -26.58 4.63
CA LYS A 309 -22.30 -27.34 3.41
C LYS A 309 -21.31 -27.07 2.27
N ASP A 310 -20.89 -25.81 2.13
CA ASP A 310 -20.01 -25.35 1.05
C ASP A 310 -18.71 -24.80 1.62
N ASN A 311 -17.80 -25.66 2.05
CA ASN A 311 -16.44 -25.23 2.36
C ASN A 311 -15.61 -25.20 1.07
N ASN A 312 -15.75 -24.14 0.27
CA ASN A 312 -14.67 -23.70 -0.63
C ASN A 312 -13.49 -23.10 0.17
N LYS A 313 -13.15 -23.72 1.30
CA LYS A 313 -11.88 -23.51 1.98
C LYS A 313 -10.89 -24.41 1.27
N ILE A 314 -10.17 -23.84 0.30
CA ILE A 314 -8.88 -24.38 -0.12
C ILE A 314 -8.08 -24.53 1.19
N THR A 315 -7.87 -25.79 1.56
CA THR A 315 -7.48 -26.26 2.89
C THR A 315 -6.13 -25.72 3.36
N LYS A 316 -6.00 -25.70 4.70
CA LYS A 316 -4.83 -25.43 5.56
C LYS A 316 -3.44 -25.49 4.90
#